data_AF-A0A1V3XVC6-F1
#
_entry.id   AF-A0A1V3XVC6-F1
#
_cell.length_a   1.000
_cell.length_b   1.000
_cell.length_c   1.000
_cell.angle_alpha   90.00
_cell.angle_beta   90.00
_cell.angle_gamma   90.00
#
_symmetry.space_group_name_H-M   'P 1'
#
loop_
_entity.id
_entity.type
_entity.pdbx_description
1 polymer ?
#
loop_
_entity_poly.entity_id
_entity_poly.type
_entity_poly.pdbx_seq_one_letter_code
_entity_poly.pdbx_strand_id
1 'polypeptide(L)' 'MGVQDDPIVGVDGVAQTAATVINANAASKRVMWQGIGHGASIYSSCAVPPLLGYLNDGKLPGTDTYCPA' A
#
# COMPACT_ATOMS: atom_id res chain seq x y z
N MET A 1 1.05 0.23 -2.53
CA MET A 1 -0.22 0.76 -2.04
C MET A 1 -1.32 0.25 -2.94
N GLY A 2 -2.46 -0.18 -2.41
CA GLY A 2 -3.53 -0.72 -3.25
C GLY A 2 -4.90 -0.38 -2.75
N VAL A 3 -5.84 -0.49 -3.66
CA VAL A 3 -7.27 -0.42 -3.40
C VAL A 3 -7.84 -1.81 -3.64
N GLN A 4 -8.79 -2.23 -2.79
CA GLN A 4 -9.42 -3.54 -2.88
C GLN A 4 -10.13 -3.74 -4.22
N ASP A 5 -10.81 -2.71 -4.73
CA ASP A 5 -11.48 -2.73 -6.02
C ASP A 5 -10.92 -1.61 -6.93
N ASP A 6 -9.68 -1.79 -7.39
CA ASP A 6 -8.99 -0.84 -8.27
C ASP A 6 -9.31 -1.08 -9.75
N PRO A 7 -10.01 -0.17 -10.46
CA PRO A 7 -10.39 -0.37 -11.85
C PRO A 7 -9.22 -0.23 -12.85
N ILE A 8 -8.06 0.25 -12.41
CA ILE A 8 -6.90 0.51 -13.27
C ILE A 8 -5.86 -0.61 -13.13
N VAL A 9 -5.43 -0.91 -11.90
CA VAL A 9 -4.37 -1.93 -11.65
C VAL A 9 -4.92 -3.30 -11.24
N GLY A 10 -6.23 -3.40 -10.98
CA GLY A 10 -6.87 -4.61 -10.47
C GLY A 10 -6.46 -4.95 -9.03
N VAL A 11 -7.00 -6.06 -8.52
CA VAL A 11 -6.86 -6.45 -7.11
C VAL A 11 -5.49 -7.09 -6.80
N ASP A 12 -4.83 -7.66 -7.81
CA ASP A 12 -3.58 -8.42 -7.65
C ASP A 12 -2.32 -7.57 -7.80
N GLY A 13 -2.43 -6.34 -8.34
CA GLY A 13 -1.27 -5.51 -8.70
C GLY A 13 -0.32 -5.25 -7.53
N VAL A 14 -0.85 -5.07 -6.31
CA VAL A 14 -0.01 -4.90 -5.10
C VAL A 14 0.69 -6.19 -4.71
N ALA A 15 -0.01 -7.33 -4.76
CA ALA A 15 0.58 -8.61 -4.39
C ALA A 15 1.72 -8.99 -5.35
N GLN A 16 1.51 -8.79 -6.65
CA GLN A 16 2.53 -9.03 -7.67
C GLN A 16 3.74 -8.11 -7.49
N THR A 17 3.50 -6.80 -7.27
CA THR A 17 4.59 -5.86 -7.00
C THR A 17 5.36 -6.21 -5.73
N ALA A 18 4.67 -6.58 -4.65
CA ALA A 18 5.31 -7.01 -3.40
C ALA A 18 6.17 -8.26 -3.61
N ALA A 19 5.70 -9.21 -4.41
CA ALA A 19 6.48 -10.39 -4.79
C ALA A 19 7.75 -10.01 -5.55
N THR A 20 7.68 -9.07 -6.51
CA THR A 20 8.87 -8.55 -7.21
C THR A 20 9.88 -7.93 -6.25
N VAL A 21 9.43 -7.14 -5.27
CA VAL A 21 10.31 -6.52 -4.26
C VAL A 21 10.97 -7.58 -3.37
N ILE A 22 10.22 -8.60 -2.94
CA ILE A 22 10.75 -9.72 -2.16
C ILE A 22 11.79 -10.51 -2.97
N ASN A 23 11.52 -10.77 -4.25
CA ASN A 23 12.46 -11.46 -5.14
C ASN A 23 13.75 -10.67 -5.38
N ALA A 24 13.72 -9.34 -5.20
CA ALA A 24 14.90 -8.48 -5.19
C ALA A 24 15.62 -8.42 -3.82
N ASN A 25 15.26 -9.31 -2.90
CA ASN A 25 15.80 -9.38 -1.53
C ASN A 25 15.59 -8.09 -0.72
N ALA A 26 14.48 -7.38 -0.98
CA ALA A 26 14.08 -6.19 -0.25
C ALA A 26 12.80 -6.44 0.55
N ALA A 27 12.73 -5.84 1.74
CA ALA A 27 11.52 -5.88 2.55
C ALA A 27 10.48 -4.89 2.01
N SER A 28 9.21 -5.25 2.12
CA SER A 28 8.09 -4.35 1.83
C SER A 28 6.98 -4.49 2.88
N LYS A 29 6.13 -3.47 2.93
CA LYS A 29 4.90 -3.44 3.71
C LYS A 29 3.80 -2.83 2.86
N ARG A 30 2.59 -3.36 3.00
CA ARG A 30 1.43 -2.98 2.20
C ARG A 30 0.55 -2.03 2.98
N VAL A 31 0.01 -1.04 2.30
CA VAL A 31 -1.12 -0.25 2.77
C VAL A 31 -2.24 -0.46 1.77
N MET A 32 -3.35 -1.01 2.27
CA MET A 32 -4.50 -1.46 1.50
C MET A 32 -5.73 -0.69 1.92
N TRP A 33 -6.42 -0.04 0.99
CA TRP A 33 -7.69 0.64 1.24
C TRP A 33 -8.85 -0.23 0.74
N GLN A 34 -9.89 -0.38 1.56
CA GLN A 34 -10.96 -1.38 1.39
C GLN A 34 -12.18 -0.88 0.60
N GLY A 35 -12.01 0.12 -0.27
CA GLY A 35 -13.09 0.63 -1.14
C GLY A 35 -12.83 0.43 -2.63
N ILE A 36 -13.54 1.21 -3.45
CA ILE A 36 -13.46 1.21 -4.92
C ILE A 36 -12.77 2.48 -5.42
N GLY A 37 -11.75 2.34 -6.26
CA GLY A 37 -11.05 3.49 -6.85
C GLY A 37 -9.56 3.26 -7.06
N HIS A 38 -8.85 4.32 -7.45
CA HIS A 38 -7.41 4.29 -7.68
C HIS A 38 -6.74 5.47 -6.95
N GLY A 39 -5.59 5.23 -6.32
CA GLY A 39 -4.82 6.30 -5.65
C GLY A 39 -5.31 6.70 -4.26
N ALA A 40 -6.04 5.84 -3.54
CA ALA A 40 -6.52 6.11 -2.17
C ALA A 40 -5.39 6.45 -1.16
N SER A 41 -4.14 6.11 -1.49
CA SER A 41 -2.95 6.34 -0.67
C SER A 41 -2.62 7.81 -0.37
N ILE A 42 -3.19 8.77 -1.11
CA ILE A 42 -2.96 10.21 -0.89
C ILE A 42 -4.20 10.96 -0.40
N TYR A 43 -5.37 10.32 -0.39
CA TYR A 43 -6.64 10.95 -0.03
C TYR A 43 -7.26 10.38 1.25
N SER A 44 -6.80 9.22 1.73
CA SER A 44 -7.28 8.62 2.96
C SER A 44 -6.43 9.04 4.16
N SER A 45 -7.08 9.59 5.20
CA SER A 45 -6.44 9.93 6.47
C SER A 45 -5.83 8.71 7.19
N CYS A 46 -6.25 7.49 6.85
CA CYS A 46 -5.64 6.26 7.33
C CYS A 46 -4.42 5.83 6.48
N ALA A 47 -4.48 6.00 5.15
CA ALA A 47 -3.43 5.50 4.26
C ALA A 47 -2.24 6.45 4.13
N VAL A 48 -2.45 7.75 4.35
CA VAL A 48 -1.41 8.78 4.24
C VAL A 48 -0.34 8.70 5.35
N PRO A 49 -0.69 8.57 6.66
CA PRO A 49 0.30 8.53 7.73
C PRO A 49 1.42 7.48 7.59
N PRO A 50 1.17 6.20 7.26
CA PRO A 50 2.26 5.23 7.09
C PRO A 50 3.19 5.57 5.91
N LEU A 51 2.67 6.22 4.86
CA LEU A 51 3.48 6.68 3.74
C LEU A 51 4.39 7.85 4.14
N LEU A 52 3.84 8.85 4.84
CA LEU A 52 4.62 9.96 5.35
C LEU A 52 5.68 9.50 6.35
N GLY A 53 5.36 8.54 7.22
CA GLY A 53 6.31 7.92 8.12
C GLY A 53 7.52 7.36 7.38
N TYR A 54 7.28 6.47 6.41
CA TYR A 54 8.34 5.89 5.59
C TYR A 54 9.16 6.95 4.82
N LEU A 55 8.51 7.98 4.27
CA LEU A 55 9.22 9.05 3.56
C LEU A 55 10.07 9.93 4.49
N ASN A 56 9.68 10.06 5.75
CA ASN A 56 10.40 10.88 6.73
C ASN A 56 11.64 10.19 7.29
N ASP A 57 11.58 8.89 7.58
CA ASP A 57 12.67 8.19 8.29
C ASP A 57 13.23 6.95 7.56
N GLY A 58 12.65 6.57 6.41
CA GLY A 58 13.05 5.41 5.62
C GLY A 58 12.66 4.07 6.24
N LYS A 59 11.87 4.04 7.32
CA LYS A 59 11.52 2.81 8.03
C LYS A 59 10.16 2.29 7.59
N LEU A 60 10.13 1.01 7.27
CA LEU A 60 8.88 0.31 7.02
C LEU A 60 8.06 0.21 8.32
N PRO A 61 6.72 0.27 8.23
CA PRO A 61 5.87 0.00 9.38
C PRO A 61 6.04 -1.45 9.87
N GLY A 62 5.68 -1.72 11.12
CA GLY A 62 5.81 -3.06 11.70
C GLY A 62 4.97 -4.13 10.98
N THR A 63 3.79 -3.73 10.48
CA THR A 63 2.83 -4.62 9.81
C THR A 63 2.23 -3.95 8.58
N ASP A 64 1.54 -4.76 7.76
CA ASP A 64 0.65 -4.20 6.75
C ASP A 64 -0.45 -3.36 7.42
N THR A 65 -0.90 -2.33 6.71
CA THR A 65 -1.96 -1.41 7.15
C THR A 65 -3.19 -1.64 6.28
N TYR A 66 -4.34 -1.85 6.92
CA TYR A 66 -5.64 -1.96 6.25
C TYR A 66 -6.50 -0.77 6.65
N CYS A 67 -6.94 -0.02 5.66
CA CYS A 67 -7.72 1.19 5.82
C CYS A 67 -9.15 0.97 5.33
N PRO A 68 -10.16 1.31 6.14
CA PRO A 68 -11.55 1.23 5.70
C PRO A 68 -11.83 2.24 4.59
N ALA A 69 -12.87 1.95 3.79
CA ALA A 69 -13.41 2.85 2.77
C ALA A 69 -13.81 4.20 3.36
#